data_AF-A0A5K7ZDV0-F1
#
_entry.id   AF-A0A5K7ZDV0-F1
#
_cell.length_a   1.000
_cell.length_b   1.000
_cell.length_c   1.000
_cell.angle_alpha   90.00
_cell.angle_beta   90.00
_cell.angle_gamma   90.00
#
_symmetry.space_group_name_H-M   'P 1'
#
loop_
_entity.id
_entity.type
_entity.pdbx_description
1 polymer ?
#
loop_
_entity_poly.entity_id
_entity_poly.type
_entity_poly.pdbx_seq_one_letter_code
_entity_poly.pdbx_strand_id
1 'polypeptide(L)'
;MNLERAAMRGLLAEKKEAIDRLRLRIRGNCDAIRTGLNTALTPVDDLEIPIVAEQMDELVSAWGELQAALSEAARLERELL
;
A
#
# COMPACT_ATOMS: atom_id res chain seq x y z
N MET A 1 -16.83 -29.90 5.43
CA MET A 1 -16.19 -28.57 5.45
C MET A 1 -17.28 -27.56 5.09
N ASN A 2 -17.57 -26.59 5.96
CA ASN A 2 -18.69 -25.66 5.74
C ASN A 2 -18.35 -24.68 4.60
N LEU A 3 -19.24 -24.54 3.61
CA LEU A 3 -19.05 -23.73 2.39
C LEU A 3 -18.70 -22.27 2.73
N GLU A 4 -19.33 -21.74 3.77
CA GLU A 4 -19.10 -20.40 4.31
C GLU A 4 -17.67 -20.19 4.81
N ARG A 5 -17.11 -21.20 5.49
CA ARG A 5 -15.74 -21.16 6.01
C ARG A 5 -14.70 -21.26 4.89
N ALA A 6 -15.04 -21.93 3.79
CA ALA A 6 -14.21 -21.97 2.58
C ALA A 6 -14.21 -20.60 1.88
N ALA A 7 -15.38 -19.95 1.74
CA ALA A 7 -15.50 -18.62 1.16
C ALA A 7 -14.71 -17.56 1.96
N MET A 8 -14.83 -17.56 3.29
CA MET A 8 -14.06 -16.65 4.16
C MET A 8 -12.55 -16.82 4.02
N ARG A 9 -12.06 -18.05 3.82
CA ARG A 9 -10.64 -18.31 3.56
C ARG A 9 -10.18 -17.78 2.20
N GLY A 10 -11.05 -17.88 1.18
CA GLY A 10 -10.80 -17.27 -0.14
C GLY A 10 -10.65 -15.75 -0.03
N LEU A 11 -11.61 -15.09 0.62
CA LEU A 11 -11.55 -13.64 0.86
C LEU A 11 -10.31 -13.24 1.65
N LEU A 12 -9.93 -14.01 2.68
CA LEU A 12 -8.71 -13.74 3.44
C LEU A 12 -7.45 -13.83 2.56
N ALA A 13 -7.38 -14.81 1.66
CA ALA A 13 -6.27 -14.94 0.72
C ALA A 13 -6.20 -13.73 -0.22
N GLU A 14 -7.33 -13.29 -0.77
CA GLU A 14 -7.41 -12.09 -1.61
C GLU A 14 -6.94 -10.83 -0.88
N LYS A 15 -7.34 -10.66 0.39
CA LYS A 15 -6.90 -9.50 1.20
C LYS A 15 -5.40 -9.53 1.48
N LYS A 16 -4.82 -10.71 1.74
CA LYS A 16 -3.37 -10.87 1.91
C LYS A 16 -2.60 -10.54 0.63
N GLU A 17 -3.08 -10.98 -0.52
CA GLU A 17 -2.47 -10.63 -1.80
C GLU A 17 -2.55 -9.11 -2.08
N ALA A 18 -3.69 -8.48 -1.78
CA ALA A 18 -3.85 -7.04 -1.90
C ALA A 18 -2.88 -6.27 -0.98
N ILE A 19 -2.70 -6.71 0.26
CA ILE A 19 -1.73 -6.15 1.21
C ILE A 19 -0.31 -6.16 0.63
N ASP A 20 0.11 -7.27 0.03
CA ASP A 20 1.47 -7.39 -0.51
C ASP A 20 1.68 -6.48 -1.73
N ARG A 21 0.68 -6.38 -2.61
CA ARG A 21 0.71 -5.41 -3.72
C ARG A 21 0.76 -3.96 -3.24
N LEU A 22 -0.03 -3.61 -2.22
CA LEU A 22 -0.04 -2.27 -1.64
C LEU A 22 1.30 -1.91 -1.00
N ARG A 23 1.93 -2.86 -0.29
CA ARG A 23 3.28 -2.67 0.27
C ARG A 23 4.32 -2.41 -0.81
N LEU A 24 4.23 -3.11 -1.95
CA LEU A 24 5.13 -2.88 -3.09
C LEU A 24 4.92 -1.48 -3.68
N ARG A 25 3.66 -1.06 -3.89
CA ARG A 25 3.31 0.28 -4.39
C ARG A 25 3.81 1.38 -3.45
N ILE A 26 3.55 1.25 -2.16
CA ILE A 26 4.04 2.17 -1.11
C ILE A 26 5.57 2.29 -1.14
N ARG A 27 6.27 1.16 -1.23
CA ARG A 27 7.74 1.17 -1.34
C ARG A 27 8.21 1.94 -2.57
N GLY A 28 7.59 1.67 -3.72
CA GLY A 28 7.89 2.38 -4.97
C GLY A 28 7.72 3.89 -4.83
N ASN A 29 6.60 4.35 -4.28
CA ASN A 29 6.36 5.78 -4.05
C ASN A 29 7.38 6.39 -3.08
N CYS A 30 7.71 5.71 -1.98
CA CYS A 30 8.73 6.17 -1.04
C CYS A 30 10.11 6.31 -1.70
N ASP A 31 10.51 5.35 -2.53
CA ASP A 31 11.78 5.40 -3.26
C ASP A 31 11.78 6.52 -4.32
N ALA A 32 10.67 6.73 -5.01
CA ALA A 32 10.50 7.82 -5.96
C ALA A 32 10.59 9.20 -5.28
N ILE A 33 9.88 9.40 -4.17
CA ILE A 33 9.92 10.64 -3.38
C ILE A 33 11.34 10.92 -2.88
N ARG A 34 11.99 9.90 -2.30
CA ARG A 34 13.37 10.03 -1.79
C ARG A 34 14.34 10.42 -2.91
N THR A 35 14.18 9.83 -4.09
CA THR A 35 15.03 10.15 -5.24
C THR A 35 14.73 11.56 -5.77
N GLY A 36 13.46 11.91 -5.92
CA GLY A 36 13.02 13.20 -6.46
C GLY A 36 13.28 14.39 -5.54
N LEU A 37 13.48 14.18 -4.23
CA LEU A 37 13.85 15.22 -3.26
C LEU A 37 15.34 15.19 -2.89
N ASN A 38 16.18 14.46 -3.62
CA ASN A 38 17.59 14.34 -3.29
C ASN A 38 18.39 15.58 -3.71
N THR A 39 18.47 16.55 -2.81
CA THR A 39 19.23 17.80 -3.03
C THR A 39 20.74 17.63 -3.07
N ALA A 40 21.27 16.47 -2.69
CA ALA A 40 22.68 16.17 -2.88
C ALA A 40 23.02 15.85 -4.34
N LEU A 41 22.03 15.44 -5.15
CA LEU A 41 22.18 15.10 -6.57
C LEU A 41 21.56 16.14 -7.50
N THR A 42 20.49 16.82 -7.04
CA THR A 42 19.70 17.75 -7.86
C THR A 42 19.61 19.11 -7.15
N PRO A 43 20.05 20.22 -7.78
CA PRO A 43 19.84 21.56 -7.25
C PRO A 43 18.35 21.83 -6.97
N VAL A 44 18.06 22.71 -6.00
CA VAL A 44 16.68 22.98 -5.57
C VAL A 44 15.81 23.51 -6.73
N ASP A 45 16.39 24.34 -7.59
CA ASP A 45 15.68 24.96 -8.72
C ASP A 45 15.33 23.94 -9.82
N ASP A 46 15.96 22.77 -9.81
CA ASP A 46 15.77 21.69 -10.78
C ASP A 46 14.88 20.54 -10.23
N LEU A 47 14.36 20.67 -9.00
CA LEU A 47 13.48 19.64 -8.43
C LEU A 47 12.12 19.63 -9.12
N GLU A 48 11.70 18.45 -9.58
CA GLU A 48 10.38 18.22 -10.15
C GLU A 48 9.31 18.07 -9.05
N ILE A 49 9.12 19.12 -8.25
CA ILE A 49 8.20 19.14 -7.11
C ILE A 49 6.78 18.67 -7.47
N PRO A 50 6.17 19.06 -8.61
CA PRO A 50 4.83 18.57 -8.96
C PRO A 50 4.74 17.04 -9.09
N ILE A 51 5.77 16.39 -9.64
CA ILE A 51 5.81 14.93 -9.79
C ILE A 51 5.98 14.28 -8.42
N VAL A 52 6.86 14.82 -7.56
CA VAL A 52 7.03 14.32 -6.19
C VAL A 52 5.74 14.45 -5.38
N ALA A 53 5.00 15.55 -5.55
CA ALA A 53 3.72 15.76 -4.89
C ALA A 53 2.69 14.69 -5.30
N GLU A 54 2.61 14.36 -6.60
CA GLU A 54 1.76 13.28 -7.09
C GLU A 54 2.14 11.93 -6.46
N GLN A 55 3.43 11.62 -6.34
CA GLN A 55 3.90 10.41 -5.66
C GLN A 55 3.53 10.39 -4.17
N MET A 56 3.49 11.55 -3.51
CA MET A 56 3.05 11.67 -2.12
C MET A 56 1.55 11.44 -1.97
N ASP A 57 0.72 12.02 -2.84
CA ASP A 57 -0.73 11.78 -2.83
C ASP A 57 -1.04 10.30 -3.04
N GLU A 58 -0.33 9.69 -3.98
CA GLU A 58 -0.40 8.26 -4.28
C GLU A 58 0.06 7.40 -3.10
N LEU A 59 1.15 7.78 -2.42
CA LEU A 59 1.59 7.14 -1.17
C LEU A 59 0.51 7.20 -0.09
N VAL A 60 -0.11 8.37 0.14
CA VAL A 60 -1.15 8.55 1.16
C VAL A 60 -2.37 7.71 0.82
N SER A 61 -2.79 7.67 -0.45
CA SER A 61 -3.90 6.84 -0.91
C SER A 61 -3.62 5.35 -0.69
N ALA A 62 -2.49 4.84 -1.17
CA ALA A 62 -2.10 3.45 -1.02
C ALA A 62 -1.93 3.04 0.46
N TRP A 63 -1.48 3.96 1.32
CA TRP A 63 -1.43 3.74 2.76
C TRP A 63 -2.82 3.57 3.38
N GLY A 64 -3.79 4.42 3.00
CA GLY A 64 -5.18 4.30 3.44
C GLY A 64 -5.80 2.95 3.04
N GLU A 65 -5.60 2.54 1.78
CA GLU A 65 -6.03 1.24 1.27
C GLU A 65 -5.39 0.08 2.05
N LEU A 66 -4.10 0.19 2.37
CA LEU A 66 -3.37 -0.82 3.15
C LEU A 66 -3.97 -0.98 4.55
N GLN A 67 -4.27 0.13 5.24
CA GLN A 67 -4.88 0.07 6.58
C GLN A 67 -6.26 -0.58 6.55
N ALA A 68 -7.07 -0.27 5.53
CA ALA A 68 -8.37 -0.91 5.34
C ALA A 68 -8.23 -2.42 5.12
N ALA A 69 -7.34 -2.84 4.21
CA ALA A 69 -7.11 -4.25 3.90
C ALA A 69 -6.57 -5.04 5.11
N LEU A 70 -5.66 -4.44 5.89
CA LEU A 70 -5.15 -5.03 7.14
C LEU A 70 -6.26 -5.23 8.17
N SER A 71 -7.12 -4.23 8.36
CA SER A 71 -8.24 -4.30 9.30
C SER A 71 -9.23 -5.41 8.92
N GLU A 72 -9.58 -5.51 7.63
CA GLU A 72 -10.47 -6.54 7.11
C GLU A 72 -9.87 -7.94 7.21
N ALA A 73 -8.59 -8.11 6.88
CA ALA A 73 -7.88 -9.38 7.04
C ALA A 73 -7.86 -9.83 8.51
N ALA A 74 -7.55 -8.93 9.44
CA ALA A 74 -7.56 -9.23 10.87
C ALA A 74 -8.95 -9.60 11.38
N ARG A 75 -10.02 -8.98 10.85
CA ARG A 75 -11.40 -9.36 11.16
C ARG A 75 -11.70 -10.79 10.67
N LEU A 76 -11.38 -11.10 9.42
CA LEU A 76 -11.60 -12.44 8.84
C LEU A 76 -10.79 -13.52 9.57
N GLU A 77 -9.56 -13.23 9.99
CA GLU A 77 -8.76 -14.16 10.79
C GLU A 77 -9.42 -14.47 12.14
N ARG A 78 -9.99 -13.46 12.82
CA ARG A 78 -10.73 -13.68 14.08
C ARG A 78 -11.99 -14.51 13.89
N GLU A 79 -12.72 -14.34 12.79
CA GLU A 79 -13.94 -15.10 12.48
C GLU A 79 -13.65 -16.56 12.07
N LEU A 80 -12.42 -16.84 11.61
CA LEU A 80 -12.00 -18.16 11.17
C LEU A 80 -11.39 -19.04 12.28
N LEU A 81 -10.99 -18.46 13.42
CA LEU A 81 -10.56 -19.16 14.62
C LEU A 81 -11.72 -20.00 15.19
#